data_AF-A0AAX3UC48-F1
#
_entry.id   AF-A0AAX3UC48-F1
#
_cell.length_a   1.000
_cell.length_b   1.000
_cell.length_c   1.000
_cell.angle_alpha   90.00
_cell.angle_beta   90.00
_cell.angle_gamma   90.00
#
_symmetry.space_group_name_H-M   'P 1'
#
loop_
_entity.id
_entity.type
_entity.pdbx_description
1 polymer ?
#
loop_
_entity_poly.entity_id
_entity_poly.type
_entity_poly.pdbx_seq_one_letter_code
_entity_poly.pdbx_strand_id
1 'polypeptide(L)'
;MDIGKALKQERLRLNLSQSQMAGNVLTKSFYSKVERNLCSIRANDLLSILDLHNIDYSSFFKKLKSENSNQNELSETECNNLLHSAYYKNDYSKILKLQELLAQKDTSKLNLNSINAQIIIIKAAISNTLDKIPENKKEYIKRAIFETNNWTESSLRLFAISMFIFNTDDINSILKAFLNNIQDINSISKNKQKMFSAILINYLNYSLNHTNIVIKDNVYQSIGRLKSLRVDPKNCFAKIMANYYQYVLNGDVAKSQNILNFLKANGMSEIV
;
A
#
# COMPACT_ATOMS: atom_id res chain seq x y z
N MET A 1 1.87 6.76 24.16
CA MET A 1 2.94 5.79 23.85
C MET A 1 3.79 5.62 25.09
N ASP A 2 3.71 4.44 25.70
CA ASP A 2 4.42 4.11 26.94
C ASP A 2 5.87 3.65 26.65
N ILE A 3 6.76 4.59 26.38
CA ILE A 3 8.18 4.33 26.05
C ILE A 3 8.91 3.70 27.25
N GLY A 4 8.58 4.11 28.47
CA GLY A 4 9.19 3.59 29.70
C GLY A 4 8.96 2.10 29.88
N LYS A 5 7.72 1.63 29.70
CA LYS A 5 7.43 0.19 29.76
C LYS A 5 8.11 -0.59 28.66
N ALA A 6 8.15 -0.08 27.43
CA ALA A 6 8.82 -0.76 26.32
C ALA A 6 10.33 -0.92 26.56
N LEU A 7 11.00 0.13 27.05
CA LEU A 7 12.41 0.07 27.47
C LEU A 7 12.63 -0.95 28.59
N LYS A 8 11.72 -0.99 29.58
CA LYS A 8 11.76 -2.00 30.66
C LYS A 8 11.68 -3.42 30.13
N GLN A 9 10.83 -3.67 29.14
CA GLN A 9 10.71 -5.01 28.56
C GLN A 9 11.96 -5.41 27.77
N GLU A 10 12.52 -4.52 26.96
CA GLU A 10 13.76 -4.81 26.23
C GLU A 10 14.91 -5.06 27.20
N ARG A 11 15.01 -4.26 28.26
CA ARG A 11 15.98 -4.48 29.33
C ARG A 11 15.86 -5.89 29.92
N LEU A 12 14.64 -6.29 30.28
CA LEU A 12 14.39 -7.62 30.86
C LEU A 12 14.69 -8.74 29.85
N ARG A 13 14.33 -8.56 28.57
CA ARG A 13 14.64 -9.50 27.49
C ARG A 13 16.15 -9.71 27.32
N LEU A 14 16.93 -8.64 27.48
CA LEU A 14 18.39 -8.65 27.42
C LEU A 14 19.04 -9.10 28.73
N ASN A 15 18.26 -9.41 29.78
CA ASN A 15 18.73 -9.76 31.12
C ASN A 15 19.65 -8.68 31.75
N LEU A 16 19.37 -7.40 31.48
CA LEU A 16 20.18 -6.29 31.97
C LEU A 16 19.58 -5.67 33.25
N SER A 17 20.47 -5.19 34.12
CA SER A 17 20.11 -4.26 35.19
C SER A 17 19.80 -2.87 34.62
N GLN A 18 19.11 -2.02 35.41
CA GLN A 18 18.83 -0.64 35.00
C GLN A 18 20.11 0.16 34.72
N SER A 19 21.19 -0.09 35.47
CA SER A 19 22.48 0.56 35.23
C SER A 19 23.10 0.10 33.90
N GLN A 20 23.07 -1.20 33.60
CA GLN A 20 23.62 -1.73 32.36
C GLN A 20 22.84 -1.24 31.14
N MET A 21 21.51 -1.18 31.25
CA MET A 21 20.67 -0.68 30.17
C MET A 21 20.88 0.82 29.93
N ALA A 22 20.95 1.62 30.99
CA ALA A 22 21.20 3.06 30.90
C ALA A 22 22.59 3.40 30.34
N GLY A 23 23.57 2.52 30.56
CA GLY A 23 24.94 2.68 30.09
C GLY A 23 25.56 4.00 30.56
N ASN A 24 26.30 4.63 29.64
CA ASN A 24 26.81 6.00 29.80
C ASN A 24 25.82 7.08 29.33
N VAL A 25 24.63 6.69 28.85
CA VAL A 25 23.64 7.62 28.28
C VAL A 25 22.86 8.33 29.38
N LEU A 26 22.41 7.57 30.39
CA LEU A 26 21.60 8.09 31.49
C LEU A 26 22.10 7.57 32.84
N THR A 27 21.84 8.32 33.92
CA THR A 27 22.06 7.79 35.26
C THR A 27 21.03 6.70 35.57
N LYS A 28 21.43 5.70 36.38
CA LYS A 28 20.51 4.64 36.87
C LYS A 28 19.22 5.22 37.45
N SER A 29 19.33 6.29 38.25
CA SER A 29 18.19 6.91 38.92
C SER A 29 17.22 7.56 37.92
N PHE A 30 17.74 8.24 36.90
CA PHE A 30 16.92 8.85 35.85
C PHE A 30 16.28 7.77 34.97
N TYR A 31 17.05 6.79 34.51
CA TYR A 31 16.53 5.67 33.71
C TYR A 31 15.43 4.89 34.47
N SER A 32 15.59 4.68 35.79
CA SER A 32 14.57 4.08 36.64
C SER A 32 13.28 4.91 36.74
N LYS A 33 13.36 6.25 36.65
CA LYS A 33 12.18 7.12 36.55
C LYS A 33 11.53 7.03 35.18
N VAL A 34 12.32 6.93 34.11
CA VAL A 34 11.82 6.71 32.73
C VAL A 34 11.05 5.39 32.64
N GLU A 35 11.60 4.27 33.13
CA GLU A 35 10.90 2.96 33.11
C GLU A 35 9.56 2.96 33.88
N ARG A 36 9.42 3.86 34.86
CA ARG A 36 8.20 4.03 35.66
C ARG A 36 7.27 5.11 35.11
N ASN A 37 7.58 5.68 33.94
CA ASN A 37 6.86 6.81 33.33
C ASN A 37 6.75 8.05 34.24
N LEU A 38 7.71 8.25 35.15
CA LEU A 38 7.77 9.44 35.99
C LEU A 38 8.54 10.59 35.33
N CYS A 39 9.35 10.29 34.30
CA CYS A 39 10.06 11.27 33.49
C CYS A 39 10.02 10.85 32.02
N SER A 40 9.92 11.83 31.12
CA SER A 40 10.12 11.59 29.69
C SER A 40 11.61 11.41 29.38
N ILE A 41 11.90 10.62 28.35
CA ILE A 41 13.23 10.47 27.78
C ILE A 41 13.32 11.34 26.52
N ARG A 42 14.46 12.00 26.29
CA ARG A 42 14.68 12.75 25.04
C ARG A 42 14.88 11.77 23.87
N ALA A 43 14.47 12.14 22.67
CA ALA A 43 14.58 11.27 21.50
C ALA A 43 16.02 10.80 21.25
N ASN A 44 17.01 11.69 21.38
CA ASN A 44 18.42 11.33 21.20
C ASN A 44 18.92 10.34 22.26
N ASP A 45 18.49 10.48 23.52
CA ASP A 45 18.86 9.54 24.59
C ASP A 45 18.21 8.18 24.35
N LEU A 46 16.96 8.15 23.85
CA LEU A 46 16.28 6.92 23.47
C LEU A 46 17.02 6.21 22.34
N LEU A 47 17.32 6.90 21.23
CA LEU A 47 18.03 6.31 20.10
C LEU A 47 19.41 5.80 20.53
N SER A 48 20.14 6.57 21.35
CA SER A 48 21.45 6.16 21.88
C SER A 48 21.36 4.88 22.73
N ILE A 49 20.32 4.72 23.55
CA ILE A 49 20.10 3.48 24.32
C ILE A 49 19.75 2.31 23.39
N LEU A 50 18.93 2.52 22.35
CA LEU A 50 18.61 1.47 21.39
C LEU A 50 19.86 1.01 20.63
N ASP A 51 20.71 1.94 20.20
CA ASP A 51 21.97 1.65 19.51
C ASP A 51 22.95 0.91 20.42
N LEU A 52 23.11 1.39 21.66
CA LEU A 52 24.02 0.79 22.64
C LEU A 52 23.77 -0.72 22.83
N HIS A 53 22.51 -1.14 22.71
CA HIS A 53 22.09 -2.54 22.90
C HIS A 53 21.67 -3.24 21.61
N ASN A 54 21.97 -2.66 20.44
CA ASN A 54 21.63 -3.19 19.12
C ASN A 54 20.14 -3.54 18.97
N ILE A 55 19.26 -2.71 19.53
CA ILE A 55 17.81 -2.87 19.40
C ILE A 55 17.35 -2.21 18.11
N ASP A 56 16.85 -3.00 17.16
CA ASP A 56 16.31 -2.48 15.91
C ASP A 56 15.13 -1.53 16.16
N TYR A 57 15.24 -0.31 15.65
CA TYR A 57 14.25 0.75 15.85
C TYR A 57 12.87 0.32 15.36
N SER A 58 12.81 -0.34 14.20
CA SER A 58 11.53 -0.74 13.61
C SER A 58 10.81 -1.73 14.52
N SER A 59 11.54 -2.70 15.07
CA SER A 59 11.01 -3.70 16.00
C SER A 59 10.52 -3.06 17.31
N PHE A 60 11.32 -2.16 17.88
CA PHE A 60 11.01 -1.46 19.12
C PHE A 60 9.72 -0.64 18.98
N PHE A 61 9.65 0.24 17.96
CA PHE A 61 8.49 1.09 17.77
C PHE A 61 7.24 0.31 17.32
N LYS A 62 7.40 -0.82 16.64
CA LYS A 62 6.28 -1.71 16.31
C LYS A 62 5.68 -2.35 17.56
N LYS A 63 6.52 -2.79 18.50
CA LYS A 63 6.08 -3.35 19.80
C LYS A 63 5.38 -2.30 20.66
N LEU A 64 5.94 -1.08 20.68
CA LEU A 64 5.31 0.09 21.30
C LEU A 64 3.93 0.39 20.73
N LYS A 65 3.76 0.29 19.41
CA LYS A 65 2.45 0.44 18.76
C LYS A 65 1.48 -0.67 19.13
N SER A 66 1.92 -1.93 19.21
CA SER A 66 1.03 -3.04 19.60
C SER A 66 0.62 -3.03 21.08
N GLU A 67 1.44 -2.46 21.96
CA GLU A 67 1.11 -2.36 23.39
C GLU A 67 0.22 -1.15 23.71
N ASN A 68 0.28 -0.11 22.88
CA ASN A 68 -0.60 1.05 22.98
C ASN A 68 -1.77 1.00 22.00
N SER A 69 -1.93 -0.08 21.23
CA SER A 69 -3.11 -0.22 20.37
C SER A 69 -4.32 -0.37 21.27
N ASN A 70 -5.22 0.61 21.23
CA ASN A 70 -6.57 0.41 21.71
C ASN A 70 -7.09 -0.83 21.01
N GLN A 71 -7.46 -1.89 21.76
CA GLN A 71 -8.05 -3.09 21.16
C GLN A 71 -9.33 -2.75 20.36
N ASN A 72 -9.92 -1.59 20.64
CA ASN A 72 -11.06 -1.04 19.92
C ASN A 72 -10.70 -0.21 18.67
N GLU A 73 -9.42 0.03 18.35
CA GLU A 73 -9.01 0.79 17.18
C GLU A 73 -9.00 -0.11 15.94
N LEU A 74 -9.68 0.31 14.88
CA LEU A 74 -9.65 -0.38 13.60
C LEU A 74 -8.44 0.06 12.78
N SER A 75 -7.64 -0.90 12.30
CA SER A 75 -6.44 -0.59 11.51
C SER A 75 -6.72 -0.54 10.01
N GLU A 76 -6.02 0.33 9.28
CA GLU A 76 -6.13 0.41 7.82
C GLU A 76 -5.72 -0.91 7.14
N THR A 77 -4.80 -1.67 7.75
CA THR A 77 -4.41 -3.01 7.26
C THR A 77 -5.57 -4.00 7.36
N GLU A 78 -6.31 -3.99 8.47
CA GLU A 78 -7.51 -4.83 8.65
C GLU A 78 -8.57 -4.48 7.60
N CYS A 79 -8.83 -3.18 7.38
CA CYS A 79 -9.74 -2.71 6.33
C CYS A 79 -9.32 -3.19 4.94
N ASN A 80 -8.05 -2.96 4.57
CA ASN A 80 -7.52 -3.33 3.26
C ASN A 80 -7.53 -4.85 3.05
N ASN A 81 -7.32 -5.66 4.09
CA ASN A 81 -7.40 -7.12 3.99
C ASN A 81 -8.83 -7.60 3.73
N LEU A 82 -9.83 -6.99 4.39
CA LEU A 82 -11.23 -7.29 4.13
C LEU A 82 -11.64 -6.90 2.70
N LEU A 83 -11.25 -5.71 2.25
CA LEU A 83 -11.48 -5.23 0.87
C LEU A 83 -10.81 -6.14 -0.17
N HIS A 84 -9.55 -6.52 0.07
CA HIS A 84 -8.81 -7.43 -0.79
C HIS A 84 -9.49 -8.81 -0.88
N SER A 85 -9.87 -9.37 0.27
CA SER A 85 -10.58 -10.65 0.31
C SER A 85 -11.96 -10.56 -0.35
N ALA A 86 -12.67 -9.44 -0.21
CA ALA A 86 -13.97 -9.24 -0.83
C ALA A 86 -13.85 -9.33 -2.35
N TYR A 87 -12.89 -8.60 -2.94
CA TYR A 87 -12.68 -8.54 -4.38
C TYR A 87 -12.22 -9.90 -4.94
N TYR A 88 -11.09 -10.44 -4.45
CA TYR A 88 -10.49 -11.64 -5.05
C TYR A 88 -11.25 -12.93 -4.77
N LYS A 89 -12.14 -12.96 -3.76
CA LYS A 89 -12.99 -14.12 -3.46
C LYS A 89 -14.46 -13.90 -3.82
N ASN A 90 -14.79 -12.76 -4.45
CA ASN A 90 -16.17 -12.35 -4.71
C ASN A 90 -17.07 -12.45 -3.46
N ASP A 91 -16.53 -12.11 -2.28
CA ASP A 91 -17.19 -12.31 -0.99
C ASP A 91 -17.75 -10.99 -0.44
N TYR A 92 -19.00 -10.70 -0.80
CA TYR A 92 -19.71 -9.50 -0.34
C TYR A 92 -19.85 -9.44 1.19
N SER A 93 -19.82 -10.57 1.90
CA SER A 93 -19.93 -10.60 3.37
C SER A 93 -18.75 -9.88 4.04
N LYS A 94 -17.56 -9.87 3.39
CA LYS A 94 -16.40 -9.12 3.88
C LYS A 94 -16.63 -7.62 3.87
N ILE A 95 -17.41 -7.12 2.89
CA ILE A 95 -17.78 -5.72 2.86
C ILE A 95 -18.77 -5.39 3.97
N LEU A 96 -19.77 -6.24 4.20
CA LEU A 96 -20.72 -6.06 5.31
C LEU A 96 -19.99 -6.02 6.66
N LYS A 97 -19.09 -6.98 6.88
CA LYS A 97 -18.23 -7.02 8.07
C LYS A 97 -17.40 -5.76 8.22
N LEU A 98 -16.79 -5.25 7.15
CA LEU A 98 -16.02 -4.01 7.19
C LEU A 98 -16.90 -2.82 7.60
N GLN A 99 -18.10 -2.70 7.03
CA GLN A 99 -19.03 -1.62 7.38
C GLN A 99 -19.47 -1.69 8.84
N GLU A 100 -19.70 -2.90 9.36
CA GLU A 100 -19.99 -3.11 10.78
C GLU A 100 -18.82 -2.66 11.67
N LEU A 101 -17.60 -3.08 11.34
CA LEU A 101 -16.39 -2.68 12.09
C LEU A 101 -16.17 -1.17 12.06
N LEU A 102 -16.42 -0.51 10.93
CA LEU A 102 -16.31 0.94 10.80
C LEU A 102 -17.32 1.69 11.69
N ALA A 103 -18.47 1.08 12.00
CA ALA A 103 -19.48 1.67 12.87
C ALA A 103 -19.22 1.43 14.37
N GLN A 104 -18.54 0.33 14.71
CA GLN A 104 -18.37 -0.11 16.11
C GLN A 104 -17.01 0.25 16.72
N LYS A 105 -15.95 0.37 15.89
CA LYS A 105 -14.58 0.61 16.34
C LYS A 105 -14.18 2.08 16.24
N ASP A 106 -13.13 2.45 16.96
CA ASP A 106 -12.47 3.75 16.80
C ASP A 106 -11.80 3.81 15.42
N THR A 107 -12.26 4.77 14.61
CA THR A 107 -11.81 5.02 13.24
C THR A 107 -11.07 6.36 13.08
N SER A 108 -10.76 7.04 14.19
CA SER A 108 -10.18 8.39 14.18
C SER A 108 -8.85 8.52 13.43
N LYS A 109 -8.09 7.44 13.29
CA LYS A 109 -6.82 7.40 12.54
C LYS A 109 -6.95 6.93 11.10
N LEU A 110 -8.15 6.58 10.65
CA LEU A 110 -8.38 6.07 9.30
C LEU A 110 -8.69 7.22 8.33
N ASN A 111 -8.18 7.10 7.11
CA ASN A 111 -8.74 7.86 5.99
C ASN A 111 -10.05 7.19 5.56
N LEU A 112 -11.16 7.58 6.21
CA LEU A 112 -12.49 7.06 5.91
C LEU A 112 -12.94 7.39 4.48
N ASN A 113 -12.52 8.53 3.93
CA ASN A 113 -12.86 8.88 2.55
C ASN A 113 -12.29 7.85 1.57
N SER A 114 -11.02 7.48 1.75
CA SER A 114 -10.37 6.47 0.93
C SER A 114 -11.00 5.09 1.10
N ILE A 115 -11.29 4.68 2.34
CA ILE A 115 -11.91 3.37 2.61
C ILE A 115 -13.31 3.30 2.00
N ASN A 116 -14.14 4.33 2.17
CA ASN A 116 -15.49 4.36 1.61
C ASN A 116 -15.49 4.39 0.08
N ALA A 117 -14.55 5.10 -0.55
CA ALA A 117 -14.36 5.07 -1.99
C ALA A 117 -14.00 3.66 -2.49
N GLN A 118 -13.11 2.95 -1.79
CA GLN A 118 -12.79 1.55 -2.12
C GLN A 118 -14.00 0.62 -1.95
N ILE A 119 -14.80 0.81 -0.88
CA ILE A 119 -16.04 0.04 -0.67
C ILE A 119 -16.99 0.23 -1.85
N ILE A 120 -17.21 1.46 -2.32
CA ILE A 120 -18.08 1.74 -3.47
C ILE A 120 -17.63 0.97 -4.71
N ILE A 121 -16.34 1.06 -5.05
CA ILE A 121 -15.76 0.42 -6.24
C ILE A 121 -15.84 -1.09 -6.13
N ILE A 122 -15.43 -1.67 -4.99
CA ILE A 122 -15.38 -3.12 -4.82
C ILE A 122 -16.78 -3.73 -4.76
N LYS A 123 -17.75 -3.06 -4.12
CA LYS A 123 -19.16 -3.50 -4.18
C LYS A 123 -19.66 -3.56 -5.63
N ALA A 124 -19.42 -2.50 -6.39
CA ALA A 124 -19.83 -2.45 -7.79
C ALA A 124 -19.10 -3.49 -8.65
N ALA A 125 -17.82 -3.77 -8.37
CA ALA A 125 -17.08 -4.82 -9.05
C ALA A 125 -17.67 -6.22 -8.78
N ILE A 126 -17.89 -6.58 -7.51
CA ILE A 126 -18.45 -7.88 -7.12
C ILE A 126 -19.86 -8.06 -7.69
N SER A 127 -20.65 -6.99 -7.75
CA SER A 127 -22.01 -7.02 -8.30
C SER A 127 -22.07 -6.85 -9.82
N ASN A 128 -20.94 -6.69 -10.51
CA ASN A 128 -20.85 -6.41 -11.94
C ASN A 128 -21.70 -5.19 -12.37
N THR A 129 -21.55 -4.09 -11.63
CA THR A 129 -22.30 -2.83 -11.80
C THR A 129 -21.37 -1.59 -11.81
N LEU A 130 -20.11 -1.76 -12.22
CA LEU A 130 -19.14 -0.66 -12.31
C LEU A 130 -19.62 0.47 -13.24
N ASP A 131 -20.25 0.12 -14.35
CA ASP A 131 -20.87 1.02 -15.32
C ASP A 131 -22.07 1.79 -14.74
N LYS A 132 -22.69 1.28 -13.68
CA LYS A 132 -23.87 1.85 -13.01
C LYS A 132 -23.53 2.70 -11.79
N ILE A 133 -22.23 2.92 -11.48
CA ILE A 133 -21.85 3.83 -10.39
C ILE A 133 -22.36 5.24 -10.73
N PRO A 134 -23.19 5.86 -9.87
CA PRO A 134 -23.71 7.20 -10.13
C PRO A 134 -22.62 8.28 -10.16
N GLU A 135 -22.85 9.35 -10.93
CA GLU A 135 -21.82 10.37 -11.15
C GLU A 135 -21.36 11.07 -9.86
N ASN A 136 -22.28 11.34 -8.93
CA ASN A 136 -21.92 11.90 -7.61
C ASN A 136 -20.99 10.98 -6.80
N LYS A 137 -21.06 9.66 -6.99
CA LYS A 137 -20.16 8.68 -6.37
C LYS A 137 -18.82 8.63 -7.10
N LYS A 138 -18.79 8.76 -8.43
CA LYS A 138 -17.54 8.93 -9.18
C LYS A 138 -16.79 10.19 -8.74
N GLU A 139 -17.49 11.32 -8.60
CA GLU A 139 -16.90 12.56 -8.10
C GLU A 139 -16.43 12.47 -6.64
N TYR A 140 -17.12 11.68 -5.80
CA TYR A 140 -16.62 11.35 -4.47
C TYR A 140 -15.31 10.55 -4.52
N ILE A 141 -15.22 9.53 -5.37
CA ILE A 141 -14.01 8.73 -5.56
C ILE A 141 -12.84 9.60 -6.06
N LYS A 142 -13.08 10.45 -7.08
CA LYS A 142 -12.08 11.39 -7.59
C LYS A 142 -11.58 12.33 -6.51
N ARG A 143 -12.47 12.92 -5.71
CA ARG A 143 -12.08 13.76 -4.56
C ARG A 143 -11.24 13.01 -3.54
N ALA A 144 -11.57 11.75 -3.24
CA ALA A 144 -10.77 10.92 -2.33
C ALA A 144 -9.38 10.58 -2.88
N ILE A 145 -9.20 10.53 -4.21
CA ILE A 145 -7.89 10.35 -4.85
C ILE A 145 -7.03 11.61 -4.70
N PHE A 146 -7.61 12.78 -4.93
CA PHE A 146 -6.91 14.07 -4.93
C PHE A 146 -7.02 14.85 -3.61
N GLU A 147 -7.45 14.20 -2.53
CA GLU A 147 -7.58 14.81 -1.20
C GLU A 147 -6.24 15.37 -0.69
N THR A 148 -5.13 14.73 -1.08
CA THR A 148 -3.78 15.18 -0.77
C THR A 148 -2.97 15.41 -2.05
N ASN A 149 -2.23 16.51 -2.12
CA ASN A 149 -1.31 16.80 -3.24
C ASN A 149 -0.18 15.76 -3.36
N ASN A 150 0.11 15.04 -2.27
CA ASN A 150 1.08 13.95 -2.27
C ASN A 150 0.36 12.63 -2.55
N TRP A 151 0.80 11.90 -3.59
CA TRP A 151 0.30 10.56 -3.87
C TRP A 151 0.65 9.57 -2.74
N THR A 152 -0.31 9.34 -1.84
CA THR A 152 -0.24 8.37 -0.76
C THR A 152 -0.47 6.96 -1.28
N GLU A 153 -0.19 5.94 -0.46
CA GLU A 153 -0.50 4.56 -0.84
C GLU A 153 -1.99 4.35 -1.11
N SER A 154 -2.86 5.01 -0.34
CA SER A 154 -4.31 4.90 -0.46
C SER A 154 -4.82 5.63 -1.71
N SER A 155 -4.27 6.80 -2.09
CA SER A 155 -4.65 7.47 -3.33
C SER A 155 -4.12 6.76 -4.58
N LEU A 156 -2.89 6.21 -4.55
CA LEU A 156 -2.36 5.37 -5.62
C LEU A 156 -3.22 4.12 -5.83
N ARG A 157 -3.61 3.45 -4.74
CA ARG A 157 -4.48 2.28 -4.79
C ARG A 157 -5.84 2.63 -5.40
N LEU A 158 -6.47 3.70 -4.94
CA LEU A 158 -7.75 4.15 -5.48
C LEU A 158 -7.66 4.44 -6.97
N PHE A 159 -6.65 5.19 -7.41
CA PHE A 159 -6.46 5.45 -8.83
C PHE A 159 -6.29 4.15 -9.63
N ALA A 160 -5.49 3.21 -9.14
CA ALA A 160 -5.29 1.91 -9.79
C ALA A 160 -6.62 1.17 -10.02
N ILE A 161 -7.54 1.17 -9.05
CA ILE A 161 -8.81 0.44 -9.13
C ILE A 161 -9.97 1.25 -9.75
N SER A 162 -9.76 2.52 -10.10
CA SER A 162 -10.83 3.43 -10.56
C SER A 162 -10.58 4.08 -11.90
N MET A 163 -9.56 3.68 -12.67
CA MET A 163 -9.26 4.29 -13.98
C MET A 163 -10.49 4.42 -14.90
N PHE A 164 -11.44 3.48 -14.84
CA PHE A 164 -12.67 3.48 -15.63
C PHE A 164 -13.60 4.69 -15.39
N ILE A 165 -13.44 5.46 -14.30
CA ILE A 165 -14.26 6.65 -14.02
C ILE A 165 -13.66 7.95 -14.61
N PHE A 166 -12.45 7.87 -15.17
CA PHE A 166 -11.73 9.01 -15.73
C PHE A 166 -11.88 9.02 -17.26
N ASN A 167 -11.83 10.23 -17.84
CA ASN A 167 -11.66 10.35 -19.28
C ASN A 167 -10.20 10.05 -19.67
N THR A 168 -9.96 9.82 -20.97
CA THR A 168 -8.63 9.46 -21.48
C THR A 168 -7.59 10.55 -21.25
N ASP A 169 -7.97 11.83 -21.34
CA ASP A 169 -7.06 12.97 -21.20
C ASP A 169 -6.55 13.11 -19.75
N ASP A 170 -7.44 12.90 -18.77
CA ASP A 170 -7.11 12.86 -17.36
C ASP A 170 -6.14 11.72 -17.07
N ILE A 171 -6.44 10.51 -17.56
CA ILE A 171 -5.56 9.33 -17.40
C ILE A 171 -4.18 9.63 -18.00
N ASN A 172 -4.13 10.11 -19.25
CA ASN A 172 -2.87 10.43 -19.92
C ASN A 172 -2.04 11.48 -19.14
N SER A 173 -2.70 12.51 -18.61
CA SER A 173 -2.06 13.58 -17.85
C SER A 173 -1.53 13.09 -16.50
N ILE A 174 -2.32 12.30 -15.77
CA ILE A 174 -1.93 11.70 -14.49
C ILE A 174 -0.76 10.73 -14.69
N LEU A 175 -0.83 9.86 -15.70
CA LEU A 175 0.25 8.92 -16.00
C LEU A 175 1.55 9.64 -16.38
N LYS A 176 1.47 10.68 -17.20
CA LYS A 176 2.64 11.51 -17.54
C LYS A 176 3.27 12.12 -16.29
N ALA A 177 2.47 12.66 -15.38
CA ALA A 177 2.96 13.21 -14.12
C ALA A 177 3.66 12.13 -13.26
N PHE A 178 3.09 10.92 -13.16
CA PHE A 178 3.76 9.82 -12.44
C PHE A 178 5.08 9.41 -13.06
N LEU A 179 5.12 9.23 -14.38
CA LEU A 179 6.32 8.81 -15.11
C LEU A 179 7.45 9.85 -15.00
N ASN A 180 7.09 11.13 -14.93
CA ASN A 180 8.03 12.24 -14.72
C ASN A 180 8.54 12.32 -13.28
N ASN A 181 7.67 12.11 -12.28
CA ASN A 181 8.04 12.21 -10.87
C ASN A 181 8.77 10.97 -10.35
N ILE A 182 8.55 9.81 -10.95
CA ILE A 182 9.15 8.53 -10.54
C ILE A 182 10.09 8.05 -11.66
N GLN A 183 11.29 8.65 -11.66
CA GLN A 183 12.33 8.34 -12.65
C GLN A 183 13.03 6.99 -12.42
N ASP A 184 12.96 6.44 -11.21
CA ASP A 184 13.39 5.07 -10.94
C ASP A 184 12.35 4.39 -10.05
N ILE A 185 11.66 3.40 -10.59
CA ILE A 185 10.67 2.61 -9.85
C ILE A 185 11.29 1.80 -8.70
N ASN A 186 12.61 1.60 -8.70
CA ASN A 186 13.31 0.86 -7.65
C ASN A 186 13.77 1.73 -6.47
N SER A 187 13.70 3.07 -6.60
CA SER A 187 14.10 4.00 -5.54
C SER A 187 12.98 4.31 -4.56
N ILE A 188 11.72 4.00 -4.91
CA ILE A 188 10.55 4.24 -4.07
C ILE A 188 10.28 3.09 -3.08
N SER A 189 9.47 3.34 -2.05
CA SER A 189 9.13 2.33 -1.04
C SER A 189 8.47 1.09 -1.67
N LYS A 190 8.63 -0.08 -1.05
CA LYS A 190 8.09 -1.36 -1.55
C LYS A 190 6.58 -1.29 -1.86
N ASN A 191 5.80 -0.65 -0.98
CA ASN A 191 4.36 -0.51 -1.17
C ASN A 191 4.03 0.44 -2.33
N LYS A 192 4.71 1.59 -2.42
CA LYS A 192 4.55 2.51 -3.56
C LYS A 192 4.95 1.86 -4.87
N GLN A 193 6.05 1.10 -4.90
CA GLN A 193 6.48 0.29 -6.06
C GLN A 193 5.38 -0.67 -6.51
N LYS A 194 4.75 -1.39 -5.57
CA LYS A 194 3.64 -2.30 -5.86
C LYS A 194 2.45 -1.57 -6.48
N MET A 195 2.00 -0.47 -5.87
CA MET A 195 0.86 0.30 -6.38
C MET A 195 1.15 0.94 -7.73
N PHE A 196 2.35 1.50 -7.90
CA PHE A 196 2.75 2.09 -9.17
C PHE A 196 2.84 1.04 -10.28
N SER A 197 3.38 -0.15 -9.99
CA SER A 197 3.38 -1.26 -10.95
C SER A 197 1.96 -1.66 -11.38
N ALA A 198 1.02 -1.72 -10.43
CA ALA A 198 -0.39 -2.01 -10.73
C ALA A 198 -1.04 -0.91 -11.60
N ILE A 199 -0.75 0.36 -11.33
CA ILE A 199 -1.21 1.49 -12.16
C ILE A 199 -0.70 1.33 -13.61
N LEU A 200 0.60 1.04 -13.79
CA LEU A 200 1.16 0.89 -15.13
C LEU A 200 0.55 -0.29 -15.88
N ILE A 201 0.34 -1.43 -15.22
CA ILE A 201 -0.34 -2.61 -15.80
C ILE A 201 -1.79 -2.28 -16.19
N ASN A 202 -2.54 -1.63 -15.30
CA ASN A 202 -3.93 -1.26 -15.56
C ASN A 202 -4.03 -0.24 -16.70
N TYR A 203 -3.09 0.71 -16.78
CA TYR A 203 -3.00 1.65 -17.90
C TYR A 203 -2.69 0.94 -19.22
N LEU A 204 -1.77 -0.02 -19.22
CA LEU A 204 -1.47 -0.81 -20.43
C LEU A 204 -2.71 -1.58 -20.89
N ASN A 205 -3.45 -2.20 -19.98
CA ASN A 205 -4.72 -2.85 -20.31
C ASN A 205 -5.73 -1.86 -20.90
N TYR A 206 -5.91 -0.72 -20.24
CA TYR A 206 -6.79 0.35 -20.68
C TYR A 206 -6.42 0.83 -22.09
N SER A 207 -5.12 0.96 -22.38
CA SER A 207 -4.59 1.46 -23.66
C SER A 207 -4.91 0.57 -24.85
N LEU A 208 -5.05 -0.75 -24.66
CA LEU A 208 -5.41 -1.69 -25.72
C LEU A 208 -6.81 -1.44 -26.27
N ASN A 209 -7.73 -0.92 -25.44
CA ASN A 209 -9.09 -0.60 -25.85
C ASN A 209 -9.26 0.85 -26.34
N HIS A 210 -8.20 1.67 -26.26
CA HIS A 210 -8.24 3.12 -26.53
C HIS A 210 -7.07 3.58 -27.41
N THR A 211 -6.60 2.73 -28.31
CA THR A 211 -5.35 2.89 -29.08
C THR A 211 -5.24 4.21 -29.85
N ASN A 212 -6.35 4.83 -30.23
CA ASN A 212 -6.39 6.05 -31.02
C ASN A 212 -6.22 7.34 -30.20
N ILE A 213 -6.37 7.28 -28.87
CA ILE A 213 -6.44 8.47 -27.99
C ILE A 213 -5.36 8.43 -26.90
N VAL A 214 -4.80 7.26 -26.60
CA VAL A 214 -3.69 7.14 -25.64
C VAL A 214 -2.38 7.71 -26.19
N ILE A 215 -1.59 8.32 -25.31
CA ILE A 215 -0.25 8.82 -25.65
C ILE A 215 0.72 7.62 -25.76
N LYS A 216 1.19 7.31 -26.98
CA LYS A 216 2.11 6.19 -27.23
C LYS A 216 3.37 6.23 -26.35
N ASP A 217 3.90 7.42 -26.09
CA ASP A 217 5.06 7.60 -25.22
C ASP A 217 4.78 7.11 -23.78
N ASN A 218 3.61 7.41 -23.21
CA ASN A 218 3.20 6.89 -21.90
C ASN A 218 3.15 5.35 -21.90
N VAL A 219 2.67 4.73 -22.98
CA VAL A 219 2.60 3.27 -23.13
C VAL A 219 4.00 2.65 -23.12
N TYR A 220 4.92 3.16 -23.95
CA TYR A 220 6.29 2.64 -24.02
C TYR A 220 7.07 2.90 -22.73
N GLN A 221 6.94 4.08 -22.14
CA GLN A 221 7.54 4.38 -20.84
C GLN A 221 7.00 3.44 -19.75
N SER A 222 5.70 3.16 -19.72
CA SER A 222 5.10 2.21 -18.75
C SER A 222 5.74 0.82 -18.85
N ILE A 223 5.90 0.30 -20.08
CA ILE A 223 6.60 -0.98 -20.32
C ILE A 223 8.06 -0.90 -19.86
N GLY A 224 8.76 0.17 -20.21
CA GLY A 224 10.16 0.40 -19.82
C GLY A 224 10.34 0.41 -18.30
N ARG A 225 9.47 1.11 -17.57
CA ARG A 225 9.47 1.14 -16.09
C ARG A 225 9.24 -0.24 -15.48
N LEU A 226 8.25 -0.99 -15.96
CA LEU A 226 7.99 -2.33 -15.42
C LEU A 226 9.17 -3.28 -15.72
N LYS A 227 9.80 -3.17 -16.89
CA LYS A 227 10.99 -3.95 -17.22
C LYS A 227 12.21 -3.61 -16.38
N SER A 228 12.37 -2.36 -15.95
CA SER A 228 13.49 -1.93 -15.12
C SER A 228 13.37 -2.34 -13.64
N LEU A 229 12.24 -2.92 -13.21
CA LEU A 229 12.11 -3.51 -11.88
C LEU A 229 13.22 -4.52 -11.60
N ARG A 230 13.83 -4.45 -10.41
CA ARG A 230 14.81 -5.43 -9.93
C ARG A 230 14.24 -6.85 -10.01
N VAL A 231 15.10 -7.81 -10.34
CA VAL A 231 14.75 -9.24 -10.36
C VAL A 231 14.59 -9.71 -8.92
N ASP A 232 13.33 -9.72 -8.47
CA ASP A 232 12.89 -10.08 -7.13
C ASP A 232 11.55 -10.82 -7.28
N PRO A 233 11.32 -11.93 -6.57
CA PRO A 233 10.05 -12.67 -6.65
C PRO A 233 8.80 -11.78 -6.53
N LYS A 234 8.84 -10.73 -5.71
CA LYS A 234 7.70 -9.81 -5.53
C LYS A 234 7.35 -9.01 -6.80
N ASN A 235 8.30 -8.87 -7.73
CA ASN A 235 8.16 -8.11 -8.98
C ASN A 235 7.84 -9.02 -10.18
N CYS A 236 7.81 -10.35 -9.99
CA CYS A 236 7.69 -11.33 -11.07
C CYS A 236 6.47 -11.04 -11.97
N PHE A 237 5.29 -10.91 -11.37
CA PHE A 237 4.06 -10.63 -12.11
C PHE A 237 4.15 -9.37 -12.97
N ALA A 238 4.64 -8.27 -12.40
CA ALA A 238 4.78 -7.00 -13.11
C ALA A 238 5.72 -7.09 -14.33
N LYS A 239 6.84 -7.80 -14.18
CA LYS A 239 7.79 -8.04 -15.29
C LYS A 239 7.19 -8.95 -16.37
N ILE A 240 6.45 -9.99 -15.98
CA ILE A 240 5.74 -10.88 -16.92
C ILE A 240 4.71 -10.08 -17.73
N MET A 241 3.89 -9.28 -17.05
CA MET A 241 2.87 -8.46 -17.72
C MET A 241 3.48 -7.41 -18.65
N ALA A 242 4.64 -6.83 -18.31
CA ALA A 242 5.35 -5.93 -19.22
C ALA A 242 5.74 -6.61 -20.55
N ASN A 243 6.17 -7.88 -20.49
CA ASN A 243 6.47 -8.66 -21.69
C ASN A 243 5.18 -8.99 -22.45
N TYR A 244 4.12 -9.39 -21.75
CA TYR A 244 2.81 -9.66 -22.36
C TYR A 244 2.32 -8.46 -23.17
N TYR A 245 2.21 -7.29 -22.56
CA TYR A 245 1.73 -6.09 -23.26
C TYR A 245 2.66 -5.66 -24.39
N GLN A 246 3.98 -5.83 -24.24
CA GLN A 246 4.89 -5.57 -25.35
C GLN A 246 4.65 -6.51 -26.53
N TYR A 247 4.44 -7.81 -26.30
CA TYR A 247 4.12 -8.76 -27.36
C TYR A 247 2.78 -8.46 -28.03
N VAL A 248 1.77 -8.08 -27.25
CA VAL A 248 0.47 -7.65 -27.79
C VAL A 248 0.63 -6.44 -28.70
N LEU A 249 1.35 -5.40 -28.28
CA LEU A 249 1.57 -4.18 -29.08
C LEU A 249 2.39 -4.44 -30.35
N ASN A 250 3.30 -5.41 -30.32
CA ASN A 250 4.10 -5.81 -31.47
C ASN A 250 3.36 -6.78 -32.41
N GLY A 251 2.15 -7.23 -32.07
CA GLY A 251 1.40 -8.23 -32.84
C GLY A 251 1.96 -9.66 -32.71
N ASP A 252 2.82 -9.94 -31.73
CA ASP A 252 3.40 -11.28 -31.50
C ASP A 252 2.42 -12.15 -30.69
N VAL A 253 1.38 -12.63 -31.39
CA VAL A 253 0.27 -13.43 -30.82
C VAL A 253 0.78 -14.71 -30.16
N ALA A 254 1.79 -15.37 -30.74
CA ALA A 254 2.33 -16.61 -30.19
C ALA A 254 2.96 -16.38 -28.82
N LYS A 255 3.80 -15.34 -28.68
CA LYS A 255 4.46 -15.05 -27.39
C LYS A 255 3.51 -14.49 -26.35
N SER A 256 2.54 -13.65 -26.73
CA SER A 256 1.53 -13.16 -25.78
C SER A 256 0.66 -14.32 -25.26
N GLN A 257 0.23 -15.23 -26.14
CA GLN A 257 -0.56 -16.40 -25.75
C GLN A 257 0.23 -17.37 -24.87
N ASN A 258 1.53 -17.56 -25.11
CA ASN A 258 2.38 -18.40 -24.27
C ASN A 258 2.42 -17.89 -22.81
N ILE A 259 2.46 -16.56 -22.61
CA ILE A 259 2.41 -15.98 -21.26
C ILE A 259 1.05 -16.28 -20.60
N LEU A 260 -0.06 -16.06 -21.31
CA LEU A 260 -1.39 -16.35 -20.77
C LEU A 260 -1.56 -17.83 -20.42
N ASN A 261 -1.09 -18.74 -21.28
CA ASN A 261 -1.14 -20.18 -21.04
C ASN A 261 -0.31 -20.58 -19.82
N PHE A 262 0.90 -20.02 -19.69
CA PHE A 262 1.74 -20.24 -18.51
C PHE A 262 1.02 -19.80 -17.22
N LEU A 263 0.40 -18.63 -17.21
CA LEU A 263 -0.31 -18.12 -16.04
C LEU A 263 -1.54 -18.98 -15.69
N LYS A 264 -2.34 -19.37 -16.70
CA LYS A 264 -3.49 -20.26 -16.53
C LYS A 264 -3.09 -21.63 -16.00
N ALA A 265 -2.02 -22.23 -16.53
CA ALA A 265 -1.50 -23.51 -16.06
C ALA A 265 -1.03 -23.50 -14.59
N ASN A 266 -0.74 -22.31 -14.05
CA ASN A 266 -0.36 -22.10 -12.65
C ASN A 266 -1.51 -21.56 -11.79
N GLY A 267 -2.76 -21.71 -12.22
CA GLY A 267 -3.95 -21.36 -11.44
C GLY A 267 -4.25 -19.86 -11.35
N MET A 268 -3.68 -19.04 -12.26
CA MET A 268 -3.89 -17.58 -12.27
C MET A 268 -4.97 -17.12 -13.25
N SER A 269 -5.87 -18.01 -13.68
CA SER A 269 -6.93 -17.70 -14.66
C SER A 269 -7.84 -16.53 -14.28
N GLU A 270 -8.06 -16.29 -12.98
CA GLU A 270 -8.91 -15.20 -12.48
C GLU A 270 -8.26 -13.81 -12.56
N ILE A 271 -6.96 -13.74 -12.89
CA ILE A 271 -6.20 -12.48 -12.93
C ILE A 271 -5.52 -12.21 -14.28
N VAL A 272 -5.83 -12.99 -15.33
CA VAL A 272 -5.24 -12.89 -16.68
C VAL A 272 -6.24 -13.02 -17.81
#